data_AF-A0A931SJK0-F1
#
_entry.id   AF-A0A931SJK0-F1
#
_cell.length_a   1.000
_cell.length_b   1.000
_cell.length_c   1.000
_cell.angle_alpha   90.00
_cell.angle_beta   90.00
_cell.angle_gamma   90.00
#
_symmetry.space_group_name_H-M   'P 1'
#
loop_
_entity.id
_entity.type
_entity.pdbx_description
1 polymer ?
#
loop_
_entity_poly.entity_id
_entity_poly.type
_entity_poly.pdbx_seq_one_letter_code
_entity_poly.pdbx_strand_id
1 'polypeptide(L)'
;MIASIVIFVSFNCLESFAQVSYQRLLRAESEPANWLTYSGSYRSQRYSPLNQVNTQNVNQLKQAWVYQIRQAGVVESTPLVADGVMYITEPVRAVTALDVRTGRPLWTYSP
;
A
#
# COMPACT_ATOMS: atom_id res chain seq x y z
N MET A 1 -14.85 -6.76 57.34
CA MET A 1 -15.52 -6.60 56.03
C MET A 1 -14.61 -5.71 55.19
N ILE A 2 -13.72 -6.28 54.38
CA ILE A 2 -12.84 -5.52 53.48
C ILE A 2 -13.05 -6.14 52.10
N ALA A 3 -13.71 -5.40 51.21
CA ALA A 3 -13.94 -5.81 49.83
C ALA A 3 -12.72 -5.44 49.00
N SER A 4 -11.99 -6.44 48.52
CA SER A 4 -10.89 -6.26 47.57
C SER A 4 -11.47 -6.05 46.17
N ILE A 5 -11.26 -4.87 45.61
CA ILE A 5 -11.59 -4.55 44.21
C ILE A 5 -10.48 -5.14 43.34
N VAL A 6 -10.82 -6.16 42.53
CA VAL A 6 -9.94 -6.69 41.48
C VAL A 6 -10.21 -5.89 40.22
N ILE A 7 -9.24 -5.07 39.81
CA ILE A 7 -9.28 -4.35 38.53
C ILE A 7 -8.81 -5.32 37.45
N PHE A 8 -9.75 -5.79 36.61
CA PHE A 8 -9.41 -6.47 35.36
C PHE A 8 -8.94 -5.43 34.34
N VAL A 9 -7.63 -5.37 34.08
CA VAL A 9 -7.09 -4.61 32.95
C VAL A 9 -7.27 -5.46 31.70
N SER A 10 -8.28 -5.16 30.90
CA SER A 10 -8.45 -5.75 29.57
C SER A 10 -7.36 -5.20 28.65
N PHE A 11 -6.38 -6.03 28.30
CA PHE A 11 -5.47 -5.75 27.20
C PHE A 11 -6.26 -5.88 25.89
N ASN A 12 -6.84 -4.78 25.44
CA ASN A 12 -7.23 -4.67 24.03
C ASN A 12 -5.94 -4.62 23.23
N CYS A 13 -5.56 -5.75 22.64
CA CYS A 13 -4.52 -5.78 21.62
C CYS A 13 -5.04 -4.90 20.47
N LEU A 14 -4.43 -3.74 20.26
CA LEU A 14 -4.67 -2.92 19.09
C LEU A 14 -4.32 -3.79 17.88
N GLU A 15 -5.33 -4.28 17.14
CA GLU A 15 -5.07 -4.89 15.84
C GLU A 15 -4.36 -3.86 14.98
N SER A 16 -3.13 -4.19 14.56
CA SER A 16 -2.40 -3.39 13.59
C SER A 16 -3.13 -3.49 12.25
N PHE A 17 -3.96 -2.49 11.94
CA PHE A 17 -4.66 -2.36 10.65
C PHE A 17 -3.70 -2.29 9.45
N ALA A 18 -2.41 -2.06 9.68
CA ALA A 18 -1.39 -1.96 8.65
C ALA A 18 -0.61 -3.26 8.38
N GLN A 19 -1.01 -4.40 8.98
CA GLN A 19 -0.29 -5.64 8.75
C GLN A 19 -0.81 -6.38 7.52
N VAL A 20 -0.03 -6.35 6.45
CA VAL A 20 -0.20 -7.28 5.32
C VAL A 20 0.16 -8.69 5.80
N SER A 21 -0.85 -9.46 6.22
CA SER A 21 -0.66 -10.80 6.76
C SER A 21 -0.40 -11.84 5.67
N TYR A 22 0.16 -12.99 6.06
CA TYR A 22 0.34 -14.13 5.15
C TYR A 22 -0.97 -14.54 4.45
N GLN A 23 -2.06 -14.65 5.20
CA GLN A 23 -3.37 -15.02 4.64
C GLN A 23 -3.90 -13.97 3.67
N ARG A 24 -3.65 -12.69 3.96
CA ARG A 24 -4.02 -11.58 3.06
C ARG A 24 -3.26 -11.68 1.74
N LEU A 25 -1.97 -11.98 1.77
CA LEU A 25 -1.16 -12.20 0.56
C LEU A 25 -1.65 -13.40 -0.27
N LEU A 26 -2.02 -14.51 0.38
CA LEU A 26 -2.61 -15.67 -0.30
C LEU A 26 -3.92 -15.32 -1.03
N ARG A 27 -4.66 -14.33 -0.52
CA ARG A 27 -5.97 -13.91 -1.03
C ARG A 27 -5.94 -12.51 -1.66
N ALA A 28 -4.78 -12.03 -2.11
CA ALA A 28 -4.63 -10.68 -2.65
C ALA A 28 -5.64 -10.37 -3.78
N GLU A 29 -6.03 -11.37 -4.58
CA GLU A 29 -7.01 -11.25 -5.67
C GLU A 29 -8.42 -10.88 -5.19
N SER A 30 -8.74 -11.09 -3.90
CA SER A 30 -10.01 -10.67 -3.30
C SER A 30 -10.05 -9.19 -2.90
N GLU A 31 -8.92 -8.49 -2.95
CA GLU A 31 -8.79 -7.07 -2.63
C GLU A 31 -8.27 -6.29 -3.85
N PRO A 32 -9.06 -6.14 -4.93
CA PRO A 32 -8.56 -5.58 -6.19
C PRO A 32 -8.18 -4.09 -6.12
N ALA A 33 -8.54 -3.39 -5.03
CA ALA A 33 -8.09 -2.03 -4.74
C ALA A 33 -6.63 -1.97 -4.24
N ASN A 34 -6.05 -3.12 -3.84
CA ASN A 34 -4.70 -3.24 -3.34
C ASN A 34 -3.80 -3.98 -4.36
N TRP A 35 -2.50 -3.69 -4.31
CA TRP A 35 -1.45 -4.35 -5.09
C TRP A 35 -0.35 -4.81 -4.13
N LEU A 36 -0.54 -5.98 -3.53
CA LEU A 36 0.18 -6.41 -2.34
C LEU A 36 1.51 -7.15 -2.62
N THR A 37 1.73 -7.60 -3.85
CA THR A 37 2.97 -8.26 -4.27
C THR A 37 3.55 -7.61 -5.51
N TYR A 38 4.79 -7.95 -5.86
CA TYR A 38 5.45 -7.43 -7.07
C TYR A 38 4.61 -7.57 -8.35
N SER A 39 3.83 -8.64 -8.47
CA SER A 39 2.98 -8.92 -9.63
C SER A 39 1.47 -8.87 -9.31
N GLY A 40 1.09 -8.23 -8.21
CA GLY A 40 -0.30 -8.08 -7.73
C GLY A 40 -0.79 -9.26 -6.90
N SER A 41 -0.55 -10.49 -7.37
CA SER A 41 -0.83 -11.73 -6.63
C SER A 41 0.27 -12.77 -6.83
N TYR A 42 0.23 -13.86 -6.07
CA TYR A 42 1.16 -14.98 -6.26
C TYR A 42 0.98 -15.71 -7.61
N ARG A 43 -0.16 -15.55 -8.30
CA ARG A 43 -0.31 -16.06 -9.67
C ARG A 43 0.59 -15.36 -10.68
N SER A 44 1.12 -14.19 -10.32
CA SER A 44 2.06 -13.42 -11.14
C SER A 44 1.55 -13.03 -12.52
N GLN A 45 0.24 -12.87 -12.67
CA GLN A 45 -0.40 -12.52 -13.94
C GLN A 45 -0.37 -11.03 -14.26
N ARG A 46 -0.10 -10.17 -13.26
CA ARG A 46 -0.18 -8.70 -13.39
C ARG A 46 -1.52 -8.22 -13.97
N TYR A 47 -2.60 -8.92 -13.60
CA TYR A 47 -3.96 -8.62 -14.03
C TYR A 47 -4.75 -7.97 -12.89
N SER A 48 -5.49 -6.90 -13.19
CA SER A 48 -6.44 -6.27 -12.26
C SER A 48 -7.87 -6.47 -12.78
N PRO A 49 -8.82 -6.90 -11.93
CA PRO A 49 -10.23 -7.02 -12.32
C PRO A 49 -10.97 -5.66 -12.27
N LEU A 50 -10.32 -4.56 -11.85
CA LEU A 50 -10.92 -3.24 -11.86
C LEU A 50 -11.24 -2.78 -13.29
N ASN A 51 -12.44 -2.24 -13.49
CA ASN A 51 -12.95 -1.88 -14.83
C ASN A 51 -13.48 -0.43 -14.93
N GLN A 52 -13.24 0.39 -13.90
CA GLN A 52 -13.63 1.81 -13.89
C GLN A 52 -13.03 2.56 -15.10
N VAL A 53 -11.78 2.24 -15.43
CA VAL A 53 -11.11 2.64 -16.67
C VAL A 53 -11.20 1.47 -17.65
N ASN A 54 -11.70 1.73 -18.85
CA ASN A 54 -11.88 0.73 -19.89
C ASN A 54 -11.76 1.37 -21.29
N THR A 55 -11.90 0.55 -22.34
CA THR A 55 -11.70 0.98 -23.74
C THR A 55 -12.64 2.09 -24.19
N GLN A 56 -13.76 2.32 -23.49
CA GLN A 56 -14.74 3.35 -23.85
C GLN A 56 -14.40 4.72 -23.24
N ASN A 57 -13.62 4.78 -22.15
CA ASN A 57 -13.35 6.01 -21.41
C ASN A 57 -11.87 6.31 -21.15
N VAL A 58 -10.94 5.43 -21.56
CA VAL A 58 -9.49 5.64 -21.38
C VAL A 58 -9.00 6.96 -22.01
N ASN A 59 -9.67 7.44 -23.05
CA ASN A 59 -9.39 8.72 -23.69
C ASN A 59 -9.73 9.95 -22.83
N GLN A 60 -10.43 9.77 -21.71
CA GLN A 60 -10.78 10.85 -20.76
C GLN A 60 -9.78 10.98 -19.61
N LEU A 61 -8.79 10.09 -19.52
CA LEU A 61 -7.81 10.10 -18.45
C LEU A 61 -7.02 11.41 -18.42
N LYS A 62 -6.81 11.91 -17.21
CA LYS A 62 -5.98 13.07 -16.92
C LYS A 62 -5.02 12.72 -15.80
N GLN A 63 -3.86 13.35 -15.80
CA GLN A 63 -2.90 13.23 -14.70
C GLN A 63 -3.53 13.74 -13.40
N ALA A 64 -3.59 12.88 -12.38
CA ALA A 64 -4.09 13.26 -11.06
C ALA A 64 -3.02 14.00 -10.22
N TRP A 65 -1.78 13.52 -10.26
CA TRP A 65 -0.63 14.11 -9.56
C TRP A 65 0.68 13.57 -10.14
N VAL A 66 1.79 14.22 -9.79
CA VAL A 66 3.18 13.78 -10.08
C VAL A 66 3.99 13.89 -8.82
N TYR A 67 4.80 12.86 -8.56
CA TYR A 67 5.82 12.86 -7.51
C TYR A 67 7.21 12.92 -8.18
N GLN A 68 8.01 13.91 -7.80
CA GLN A 68 9.36 14.08 -8.30
C GLN A 68 10.33 13.33 -7.39
N ILE A 69 11.01 12.32 -7.93
CA ILE A 69 12.08 11.61 -7.22
C ILE A 69 13.24 12.56 -6.91
N ARG A 70 13.86 12.37 -5.75
CA ARG A 70 14.88 13.30 -5.21
C ARG A 70 16.18 13.29 -6.01
N GLN A 71 16.56 12.13 -6.54
CA GLN A 71 17.81 11.94 -7.28
C GLN A 71 17.52 11.31 -8.63
N ALA A 72 18.20 11.80 -9.66
CA ALA A 72 18.12 11.21 -10.99
C ALA A 72 18.78 9.82 -11.00
N GLY A 73 18.20 8.91 -11.77
CA GLY A 73 18.72 7.56 -11.94
C GLY A 73 17.70 6.65 -12.59
N VAL A 74 18.07 5.38 -12.74
CA VAL A 74 17.20 4.35 -13.30
C VAL A 74 16.13 3.98 -12.27
N VAL A 75 14.86 3.98 -12.69
CA VAL A 75 13.72 3.58 -11.86
C VAL A 75 13.08 2.33 -12.45
N GLU A 76 13.18 1.22 -11.72
CA GLU A 76 12.58 -0.08 -12.07
C GLU A 76 11.49 -0.50 -11.04
N SER A 77 11.08 0.45 -10.20
CA SER A 77 10.12 0.23 -9.12
C SER A 77 8.77 -0.21 -9.68
N THR A 78 8.27 -1.36 -9.23
CA THR A 78 6.84 -1.68 -9.30
C THR A 78 6.20 -1.26 -7.98
N PRO A 79 5.36 -0.22 -7.94
CA PRO A 79 4.78 0.25 -6.69
C PRO A 79 3.95 -0.84 -6.01
N LEU A 80 4.08 -0.94 -4.68
CA LEU A 80 3.16 -1.71 -3.85
C LEU A 80 2.12 -0.76 -3.29
N VAL A 81 0.85 -1.18 -3.29
CA VAL A 81 -0.24 -0.37 -2.74
C VAL A 81 -1.02 -1.18 -1.73
N ALA A 82 -1.07 -0.69 -0.49
CA ALA A 82 -1.86 -1.26 0.58
C ALA A 82 -2.59 -0.15 1.31
N ASP A 83 -3.92 -0.25 1.39
CA ASP A 83 -4.76 0.57 2.26
C ASP A 83 -4.59 2.09 2.04
N GLY A 84 -4.38 2.49 0.78
CA GLY A 84 -4.22 3.90 0.40
C GLY A 84 -2.79 4.44 0.51
N VAL A 85 -1.81 3.60 0.86
CA VAL A 85 -0.39 3.95 0.86
C VAL A 85 0.33 3.24 -0.29
N MET A 86 1.08 4.01 -1.08
CA MET A 86 1.93 3.52 -2.15
C MET A 86 3.39 3.52 -1.70
N TYR A 87 4.08 2.39 -1.87
CA TYR A 87 5.49 2.24 -1.55
C TYR A 87 6.29 2.09 -2.83
N ILE A 88 7.28 2.96 -3.02
CA ILE A 88 8.18 2.95 -4.18
C ILE A 88 9.64 2.89 -3.75
N THR A 89 10.47 2.30 -4.58
CA THR A 89 11.94 2.40 -4.47
C THR A 89 12.46 3.50 -5.39
N GLU A 90 13.44 4.27 -4.93
CA GLU A 90 14.07 5.33 -5.73
C GLU A 90 15.61 5.36 -5.54
N PRO A 91 16.36 5.82 -6.56
CA PRO A 91 17.82 5.96 -6.44
C PRO A 91 18.26 6.91 -5.30
N VAL A 92 19.39 6.67 -4.62
CA VAL A 92 20.35 5.55 -4.76
C VAL A 92 20.18 4.56 -3.59
N ARG A 93 19.00 3.93 -3.47
CA ARG A 93 18.56 2.95 -2.44
C ARG A 93 17.61 3.50 -1.38
N ALA A 94 16.74 4.43 -1.75
CA ALA A 94 15.69 4.92 -0.85
C ALA A 94 14.36 4.19 -1.08
N VAL A 95 13.52 4.17 -0.05
CA VAL A 95 12.11 3.78 -0.12
C VAL A 95 11.27 4.97 0.31
N THR A 96 10.28 5.34 -0.49
CA THR A 96 9.34 6.40 -0.13
C THR A 96 7.93 5.85 -0.09
N ALA A 97 7.21 6.16 0.99
CA ALA A 97 5.78 5.93 1.11
C ALA A 97 5.01 7.19 0.74
N LEU A 98 3.99 7.05 -0.12
CA LEU A 98 3.16 8.12 -0.64
C LEU A 98 1.70 7.87 -0.31
N ASP A 99 0.94 8.92 -0.03
CA ASP A 99 -0.52 8.87 -0.05
C ASP A 99 -1.02 8.74 -1.50
N VAL A 100 -1.80 7.70 -1.82
CA VAL A 100 -2.21 7.41 -3.22
C VAL A 100 -3.13 8.47 -3.83
N ARG A 101 -3.87 9.22 -3.00
CA ARG A 101 -4.85 10.20 -3.47
C ARG A 101 -4.18 11.51 -3.86
N THR A 102 -3.14 11.89 -3.14
CA THR A 102 -2.50 13.20 -3.24
C THR A 102 -1.09 13.15 -3.82
N GLY A 103 -0.42 12.00 -3.81
CA GLY A 103 0.99 11.85 -4.18
C GLY A 103 1.96 12.45 -3.15
N ARG A 104 1.47 12.85 -1.97
CA ARG A 104 2.31 13.43 -0.92
C ARG A 104 3.15 12.35 -0.23
N PRO A 105 4.47 12.59 -0.02
CA PRO A 105 5.27 11.68 0.78
C PRO A 105 4.84 11.69 2.23
N LEU A 106 4.63 10.49 2.77
CA LEU A 106 4.37 10.25 4.18
C LEU A 106 5.68 10.11 4.95
N TRP A 107 6.62 9.36 4.38
CA TRP A 107 7.98 9.19 4.91
C TRP A 107 8.92 8.69 3.81
N THR A 108 10.22 8.87 4.04
CA THR A 108 11.29 8.30 3.22
C THR A 108 12.28 7.59 4.14
N TYR A 109 12.62 6.36 3.79
CA TYR A 109 13.76 5.65 4.36
C TYR A 109 14.94 5.79 3.40
N SER A 110 16.07 6.23 3.93
CA SER A 110 17.35 6.26 3.23
C SER A 110 18.40 5.67 4.16
N PRO A 111 19.11 4.61 3.73
CA PRO A 111 20.21 4.05 4.49
C PRO A 111 21.43 4.98 4.51
#